data_AF-A0A2G1W348-F1
#
_entry.id   AF-A0A2G1W348-F1
#
_cell.length_a   1.000
_cell.length_b   1.000
_cell.length_c   1.000
_cell.angle_alpha   90.00
_cell.angle_beta   90.00
_cell.angle_gamma   90.00
#
_symmetry.space_group_name_H-M   'P 1'
#
loop_
_entity.id
_entity.type
_entity.pdbx_description
1 polymer ?
#
loop_
_entity_poly.entity_id
_entity_poly.type
_entity_poly.pdbx_seq_one_letter_code
_entity_poly.pdbx_strand_id
1 'polypeptide(L)'
;MSEVSSRPDSSLPDSSDQPLGPDSASQVGETNPPGDSPSDIARSLRSRDLLPADHGVGCSITAVVAATPEGVIGNEQDMPWRLSSDLRRFKQATMGGALIMGRKTFESIGRVLPGRQTIVLTRQGHWQFPGTQTASGKCEAIALAAERRIFVVGGGQIYQQWFPLCTELWWTRVWANVSGDTRVDLPLDEFELVSQTSLPVTAKDDYPTDWLRMRRRIPSPNRPK
;
A
#
# COMPACT_ATOMS: atom_id res chain seq x y z
N MET A 1 -33.87 59.19 -54.55
CA MET A 1 -32.46 58.98 -54.17
C MET A 1 -31.96 57.75 -54.91
N SER A 2 -30.78 57.93 -55.51
CA SER A 2 -30.12 57.21 -56.58
C SER A 2 -29.72 55.75 -56.25
N GLU A 3 -29.71 54.85 -57.25
CA GLU A 3 -28.51 54.23 -57.90
C GLU A 3 -27.95 52.99 -57.14
N VAL A 4 -27.99 51.79 -57.72
CA VAL A 4 -27.02 51.16 -58.65
C VAL A 4 -25.88 50.39 -57.94
N SER A 5 -25.63 49.19 -58.47
CA SER A 5 -24.37 48.42 -58.45
C SER A 5 -23.86 47.74 -57.19
N SER A 6 -23.76 46.40 -57.24
CA SER A 6 -22.47 45.69 -57.43
C SER A 6 -22.48 44.28 -56.79
N ARG A 7 -22.29 43.25 -57.63
CA ARG A 7 -21.60 41.99 -57.26
C ARG A 7 -20.07 42.27 -57.21
N PRO A 8 -19.13 41.38 -56.77
CA PRO A 8 -19.22 39.91 -56.66
C PRO A 8 -18.42 39.23 -55.49
N ASP A 9 -18.63 37.91 -55.39
CA ASP A 9 -17.67 36.80 -55.22
C ASP A 9 -16.37 37.01 -54.40
N SER A 10 -16.21 36.21 -53.34
CA SER A 10 -14.90 35.60 -53.02
C SER A 10 -15.08 34.28 -52.31
N SER A 11 -14.98 33.23 -53.12
CA SER A 11 -14.67 31.87 -52.75
C SER A 11 -13.34 31.80 -51.97
N LEU A 12 -13.31 31.09 -50.84
CA LEU A 12 -12.09 30.56 -50.24
C LEU A 12 -12.26 29.06 -49.93
N PRO A 13 -11.24 28.23 -50.18
CA PRO A 13 -11.38 26.78 -50.28
C PRO A 13 -11.25 26.08 -48.92
N ASP A 14 -12.08 25.06 -48.73
CA ASP A 14 -11.89 24.02 -47.72
C ASP A 14 -10.82 23.05 -48.24
N SER A 15 -9.68 22.97 -47.53
CA SER A 15 -8.58 22.07 -47.84
C SER A 15 -8.34 21.13 -46.67
N SER A 16 -8.86 19.92 -46.87
CA SER A 16 -8.36 18.61 -46.46
C SER A 16 -7.04 18.58 -45.66
N ASP A 17 -7.07 17.93 -44.50
CA ASP A 17 -5.98 17.03 -44.08
C ASP A 17 -6.54 15.89 -43.20
N GLN A 18 -6.37 14.65 -43.65
CA GLN A 18 -6.54 13.42 -42.87
C GLN A 18 -5.14 12.93 -42.41
N PRO A 19 -4.99 11.79 -41.72
CA PRO A 19 -5.49 11.40 -40.40
C PRO A 19 -4.29 11.04 -39.48
N LEU A 20 -4.44 11.05 -38.15
CA LEU A 20 -3.46 10.43 -37.24
C LEU A 20 -4.14 9.41 -36.33
N GLY A 21 -3.55 8.21 -36.33
CA GLY A 21 -4.10 6.95 -35.82
C GLY A 21 -4.20 6.86 -34.30
N PRO A 22 -4.52 5.65 -33.78
CA PRO A 22 -4.88 5.45 -32.39
C PRO A 22 -3.65 5.60 -31.50
N ASP A 23 -3.72 6.52 -30.55
CA ASP A 23 -2.67 6.70 -29.55
C ASP A 23 -2.65 5.49 -28.63
N SER A 24 -1.57 4.72 -28.78
CA SER A 24 -1.30 3.52 -28.02
C SER A 24 -0.93 3.93 -26.59
N ALA A 25 -1.84 3.72 -25.65
CA ALA A 25 -1.55 3.81 -24.23
C ALA A 25 -0.44 2.80 -23.89
N SER A 26 0.79 3.32 -23.84
CA SER A 26 1.98 2.58 -23.48
C SER A 26 1.85 2.10 -22.04
N GLN A 27 1.89 0.79 -21.86
CA GLN A 27 2.17 0.15 -20.59
C GLN A 27 3.52 0.65 -20.09
N VAL A 28 3.52 1.57 -19.13
CA VAL A 28 4.72 1.89 -18.37
C VAL A 28 4.90 0.77 -17.36
N GLY A 29 5.72 -0.22 -17.73
CA GLY A 29 6.16 -1.26 -16.80
C GLY A 29 6.87 -0.60 -15.62
N GLU A 30 6.33 -0.78 -14.41
CA GLU A 30 6.96 -0.34 -13.18
C GLU A 30 8.29 -1.08 -12.99
N THR A 31 9.40 -0.43 -13.33
CA THR A 31 10.73 -0.92 -12.98
C THR A 31 11.04 -0.53 -11.54
N ASN A 32 11.23 -1.53 -10.66
CA ASN A 32 11.74 -1.29 -9.31
C ASN A 32 13.14 -0.65 -9.41
N PRO A 33 13.50 0.27 -8.50
CA PRO A 33 14.85 0.83 -8.47
C PRO A 33 15.90 -0.29 -8.30
N PRO A 34 17.09 -0.16 -8.91
CA PRO A 34 18.14 -1.17 -8.80
C PRO A 34 18.51 -1.40 -7.32
N GLY A 35 18.32 -2.63 -6.85
CA GLY A 35 18.55 -3.03 -5.45
C GLY A 35 17.30 -3.40 -4.64
N ASP A 36 16.09 -3.15 -5.14
CA ASP A 36 14.82 -3.47 -4.45
C ASP A 36 14.18 -4.82 -4.88
N SER A 37 14.97 -5.69 -5.54
CA SER A 37 14.52 -7.05 -5.88
C SER A 37 14.28 -7.89 -4.60
N PRO A 38 13.27 -8.78 -4.58
CA PRO A 38 13.09 -9.72 -3.47
C PRO A 38 14.36 -10.51 -3.13
N SER A 39 15.19 -10.85 -4.12
CA SER A 39 16.47 -11.54 -3.92
C SER A 39 17.50 -10.68 -3.18
N ASP A 40 17.53 -9.38 -3.48
CA ASP A 40 18.49 -8.43 -2.90
C ASP A 40 18.09 -8.07 -1.47
N ILE A 41 16.79 -7.89 -1.24
CA ILE A 41 16.21 -7.71 0.08
C ILE A 41 16.46 -8.95 0.93
N ALA A 42 16.18 -10.14 0.41
CA ALA A 42 16.44 -11.38 1.14
C ALA A 42 17.95 -11.60 1.38
N ARG A 43 18.83 -11.15 0.48
CA ARG A 43 20.29 -11.16 0.71
C ARG A 43 20.69 -10.17 1.82
N SER A 44 20.15 -8.96 1.82
CA SER A 44 20.37 -7.94 2.86
C SER A 44 19.90 -8.41 4.25
N LEU A 45 18.78 -9.12 4.30
CA LEU A 45 18.27 -9.76 5.52
C LEU A 45 19.16 -10.94 5.97
N ARG A 46 19.75 -11.69 5.03
CA ARG A 46 20.61 -12.85 5.32
C ARG A 46 22.06 -12.50 5.68
N SER A 47 22.64 -11.43 5.12
CA SER A 47 24.04 -11.02 5.35
C SER A 47 24.31 -10.43 6.74
N ARG A 48 23.29 -10.32 7.59
CA ARG A 48 23.37 -9.78 8.95
C ARG A 48 23.56 -10.86 10.04
N ASP A 49 23.88 -12.12 9.71
CA ASP A 49 23.89 -13.25 10.67
C ASP A 49 22.62 -13.31 11.55
N LEU A 50 21.46 -12.97 10.95
CA LEU A 50 20.14 -12.99 11.58
C LEU A 50 19.39 -14.30 11.35
N LEU A 51 20.09 -15.40 11.08
CA LEU A 51 19.50 -16.73 11.04
C LEU A 51 20.40 -17.78 11.70
N PRO A 52 20.30 -17.96 13.03
CA PRO A 52 20.46 -19.26 13.65
C PRO A 52 19.12 -19.97 13.72
N ALA A 53 19.16 -21.25 13.37
CA ALA A 53 18.06 -22.19 13.34
C ALA A 53 17.64 -22.59 14.76
N ASP A 54 16.86 -21.76 15.45
CA ASP A 54 15.88 -22.24 16.43
C ASP A 54 14.88 -21.09 16.69
N HIS A 55 13.62 -21.27 16.28
CA HIS A 55 12.54 -20.29 16.41
C HIS A 55 12.74 -18.90 15.73
N GLY A 56 13.16 -18.91 14.46
CA GLY A 56 12.60 -18.04 13.40
C GLY A 56 12.50 -16.53 13.64
N VAL A 57 13.49 -15.88 14.26
CA VAL A 57 13.61 -14.42 14.28
C VAL A 57 14.54 -13.96 13.14
N GLY A 58 14.12 -14.21 11.90
CA GLY A 58 14.46 -13.31 10.80
C GLY A 58 13.57 -12.06 10.93
N CYS A 59 13.98 -10.91 10.41
CA CYS A 59 13.20 -9.66 10.48
C CYS A 59 11.77 -9.91 9.94
N SER A 60 10.79 -10.11 10.83
CA SER A 60 9.41 -10.40 10.45
C SER A 60 8.77 -9.13 9.92
N ILE A 61 8.31 -9.19 8.68
CA ILE A 61 7.58 -8.11 8.02
C ILE A 61 6.10 -8.48 8.06
N THR A 62 5.31 -7.66 8.75
CA THR A 62 3.89 -7.89 8.91
C THR A 62 3.10 -6.81 8.19
N ALA A 63 2.25 -7.18 7.23
CA ALA A 63 1.25 -6.26 6.71
C ALA A 63 0.09 -6.15 7.72
N VAL A 64 -0.27 -4.92 8.11
CA VAL A 64 -1.40 -4.66 9.01
C VAL A 64 -2.41 -3.80 8.29
N VAL A 65 -3.57 -4.38 7.96
CA VAL A 65 -4.55 -3.76 7.06
C VAL A 65 -5.96 -3.87 7.61
N ALA A 66 -6.72 -2.78 7.56
CA ALA A 66 -8.17 -2.80 7.73
C ALA A 66 -8.82 -2.68 6.35
N ALA A 67 -9.55 -3.72 5.93
CA ALA A 67 -10.17 -3.78 4.61
C ALA A 67 -11.52 -4.49 4.65
N THR A 68 -12.44 -4.11 3.76
CA THR A 68 -13.64 -4.91 3.49
C THR A 68 -13.29 -6.23 2.80
N PRO A 69 -14.20 -7.22 2.74
CA PRO A 69 -13.99 -8.44 1.95
C PRO A 69 -13.67 -8.18 0.47
N GLU A 70 -14.16 -7.07 -0.08
CA GLU A 70 -13.95 -6.60 -1.46
C GLU A 70 -12.69 -5.73 -1.60
N GLY A 71 -11.86 -5.66 -0.55
CA GLY A 71 -10.56 -5.00 -0.56
C GLY A 71 -10.61 -3.48 -0.44
N VAL A 72 -11.75 -2.86 -0.10
CA VAL A 72 -11.81 -1.40 0.13
C VAL A 72 -11.03 -1.07 1.39
N ILE A 73 -10.14 -0.08 1.33
CA ILE A 73 -9.33 0.39 2.46
C ILE A 73 -9.40 1.90 2.70
N GLY A 74 -9.93 2.65 1.74
CA GLY A 74 -10.00 4.11 1.83
C GLY A 74 -10.97 4.69 0.81
N ASN A 75 -11.44 5.90 1.11
CA ASN A 75 -12.23 6.75 0.24
C ASN A 75 -11.80 8.20 0.46
N GLU A 76 -11.50 8.95 -0.60
CA GLU A 76 -11.12 10.37 -0.51
C GLU A 76 -9.96 10.64 0.46
N GLN A 77 -8.98 9.73 0.53
CA GLN A 77 -7.81 9.80 1.42
C GLN A 77 -8.11 9.61 2.92
N ASP A 78 -9.31 9.16 3.30
CA ASP A 78 -9.65 8.77 4.67
C ASP A 78 -10.19 7.33 4.71
N MET A 79 -10.31 6.77 5.91
CA MET A 79 -11.08 5.54 6.12
C MET A 79 -12.58 5.87 6.08
N PRO A 80 -13.39 5.14 5.29
CA PRO A 80 -14.82 5.40 5.18
C PRO A 80 -15.62 4.89 6.41
N TRP A 81 -14.94 4.65 7.52
CA TRP A 81 -15.51 4.15 8.78
C TRP A 81 -14.72 4.66 9.98
N ARG A 82 -15.41 4.72 11.11
CA ARG A 82 -14.82 4.88 12.43
C ARG A 82 -14.76 3.53 13.14
N LEU A 83 -13.56 3.04 13.41
CA LEU A 83 -13.32 1.79 14.14
C LEU A 83 -12.34 2.04 15.29
N SER A 84 -12.83 2.64 16.37
CA SER A 84 -12.02 2.99 17.54
C SER A 84 -11.41 1.76 18.23
N SER A 85 -12.12 0.63 18.24
CA SER A 85 -11.61 -0.63 18.77
C SER A 85 -10.45 -1.19 17.94
N ASP A 86 -10.53 -1.06 16.62
CA ASP A 86 -9.45 -1.45 15.71
C ASP A 86 -8.22 -0.57 15.88
N LEU A 87 -8.37 0.76 15.92
CA LEU A 87 -7.26 1.69 16.15
C LEU A 87 -6.52 1.42 17.46
N ARG A 88 -7.25 1.01 18.51
CA ARG A 88 -6.65 0.60 19.79
C ARG A 88 -5.81 -0.66 19.63
N ARG A 89 -6.34 -1.67 18.92
CA ARG A 89 -5.60 -2.91 18.63
C ARG A 89 -4.37 -2.62 17.77
N PHE A 90 -4.52 -1.84 16.70
CA PHE A 90 -3.42 -1.41 15.85
C PHE A 90 -2.30 -0.78 16.68
N LYS A 91 -2.64 0.13 17.60
CA LYS A 91 -1.67 0.75 18.52
C LYS A 91 -0.96 -0.29 19.39
N GLN A 92 -1.69 -1.23 19.99
CA GLN A 92 -1.11 -2.27 20.85
C GLN A 92 -0.21 -3.22 20.07
N ALA A 93 -0.68 -3.67 18.91
CA ALA A 93 -0.01 -4.68 18.10
C ALA A 93 1.31 -4.16 17.49
N THR A 94 1.33 -2.88 17.11
CA THR A 94 2.48 -2.24 16.45
C THR A 94 3.46 -1.55 17.41
N MET A 95 3.18 -1.52 18.72
CA MET A 95 4.00 -0.80 19.70
C MET A 95 5.46 -1.24 19.69
N GLY A 96 6.37 -0.27 19.76
CA GLY A 96 7.83 -0.48 19.72
C GLY A 96 8.39 -0.86 18.35
N GLY A 97 7.54 -1.07 17.33
CA GLY A 97 7.95 -1.41 15.98
C GLY A 97 8.22 -0.21 15.08
N ALA A 98 8.59 -0.53 13.84
CA ALA A 98 8.71 0.41 12.74
C ALA A 98 7.47 0.32 11.84
N LEU A 99 6.78 1.45 11.67
CA LEU A 99 5.68 1.60 10.73
C LEU A 99 6.22 2.06 9.38
N ILE A 100 5.96 1.30 8.34
CA ILE A 100 6.26 1.64 6.96
C ILE A 100 4.97 2.01 6.26
N MET A 101 4.91 3.23 5.75
CA MET A 101 3.75 3.72 5.03
C MET A 101 4.11 4.66 3.89
N GLY A 102 3.19 4.84 2.95
CA GLY A 102 3.33 5.81 1.87
C GLY A 102 3.04 7.23 2.35
N ARG A 103 3.60 8.21 1.65
CA ARG A 103 3.43 9.64 1.95
C ARG A 103 1.96 10.07 2.10
N LYS A 104 1.08 9.67 1.17
CA LYS A 104 -0.37 10.01 1.23
C LYS A 104 -1.05 9.45 2.49
N THR A 105 -0.70 8.22 2.88
CA THR A 105 -1.21 7.59 4.11
C THR A 105 -0.73 8.33 5.35
N PHE A 106 0.54 8.74 5.38
CA PHE A 106 1.05 9.56 6.47
C PHE A 106 0.34 10.92 6.57
N GLU A 107 0.13 11.60 5.44
CA GLU A 107 -0.59 12.88 5.40
C GLU A 107 -2.04 12.77 5.88
N SER A 108 -2.73 11.70 5.51
CA SER A 108 -4.07 11.38 6.02
C SER A 108 -4.08 11.20 7.55
N ILE A 109 -3.09 10.50 8.10
CA ILE A 109 -2.92 10.36 9.55
C ILE A 109 -2.56 11.70 10.21
N GLY A 110 -1.79 12.54 9.51
CA GLY A 110 -1.44 13.92 9.90
C GLY A 110 -0.45 14.06 11.05
N ARG A 111 0.06 12.96 11.61
CA ARG A 111 0.97 12.98 12.77
C ARG A 111 1.80 11.71 12.92
N VAL A 112 2.93 11.85 13.62
CA VAL A 112 3.69 10.70 14.11
C VAL A 112 2.89 9.98 15.19
N LEU A 113 2.96 8.65 15.18
CA LEU A 113 2.27 7.79 16.11
C LEU A 113 3.20 7.45 17.29
N PRO A 114 2.99 8.00 18.50
CA PRO A 114 3.96 7.86 19.59
C PRO A 114 4.25 6.40 19.96
N GLY A 115 5.49 6.14 20.39
CA GLY A 115 5.98 4.82 20.78
C GLY A 115 6.33 3.90 19.60
N ARG A 116 6.30 4.41 18.37
CA ARG A 116 6.62 3.70 17.13
C ARG A 116 7.52 4.56 16.25
N GLN A 117 8.46 3.91 15.59
CA GLN A 117 9.25 4.57 14.54
C GLN A 117 8.36 4.73 13.31
N THR A 118 8.32 5.92 12.72
CA THR A 118 7.57 6.17 11.48
C THR A 118 8.54 6.33 10.31
N ILE A 119 8.43 5.44 9.33
CA ILE A 119 9.20 5.45 8.08
C ILE A 119 8.23 5.72 6.93
N VAL A 120 8.45 6.80 6.20
CA VAL A 120 7.59 7.24 5.10
C VAL A 120 8.29 6.99 3.77
N LEU A 121 7.65 6.18 2.92
CA LEU A 121 8.08 5.93 1.56
C LEU A 121 7.61 7.05 0.63
N THR A 122 8.57 7.67 -0.05
CA THR A 122 8.31 8.73 -1.03
C THR A 122 9.43 8.82 -2.05
N ARG A 123 9.08 9.19 -3.28
CA ARG A 123 10.04 9.50 -4.35
C ARG A 123 10.54 10.95 -4.29
N GLN A 124 9.91 11.79 -3.46
CA GLN A 124 10.31 13.18 -3.28
C GLN A 124 11.46 13.24 -2.25
N GLY A 125 12.70 13.22 -2.71
CA GLY A 125 13.88 13.16 -1.83
C GLY A 125 14.04 14.31 -0.83
N HIS A 126 13.34 15.44 -1.05
CA HIS A 126 13.33 16.58 -0.13
C HIS A 126 12.18 16.57 0.88
N TRP A 127 11.26 15.59 0.80
CA TRP A 127 10.14 15.49 1.73
C TRP A 127 10.66 15.09 3.11
N GLN A 128 10.31 15.89 4.11
CA GLN A 128 10.66 15.65 5.51
C GLN A 128 9.49 16.04 6.41
N PHE A 129 9.34 15.30 7.50
CA PHE A 129 8.40 15.65 8.57
C PHE A 129 9.06 15.40 9.93
N PRO A 130 8.97 16.32 10.90
CA PRO A 130 9.59 16.13 12.20
C PRO A 130 9.14 14.83 12.89
N GLY A 131 10.10 14.00 13.29
CA GLY A 131 9.85 12.70 13.94
C GLY A 131 9.54 11.55 12.99
N THR A 132 9.67 11.74 11.67
CA THR A 132 9.68 10.64 10.69
C THR A 132 11.07 10.43 10.11
N GLN A 133 11.27 9.27 9.48
CA GLN A 133 12.39 9.03 8.57
C GLN A 133 11.82 8.80 7.17
N THR A 134 12.53 9.30 6.17
CA THR A 134 12.14 9.16 4.77
C THR A 134 12.93 8.05 4.12
N ALA A 135 12.28 7.21 3.33
CA ALA A 135 12.94 6.19 2.51
C ALA A 135 12.45 6.28 1.05
N SER A 136 13.36 6.06 0.12
CA SER A 136 13.12 6.07 -1.33
C SER A 136 12.72 4.68 -1.88
N GLY A 137 12.97 3.62 -1.10
CA GLY A 137 12.75 2.24 -1.50
C GLY A 137 12.68 1.27 -0.32
N LYS A 138 12.46 -0.02 -0.63
CA LYS A 138 12.23 -1.08 0.38
C LYS A 138 13.49 -1.38 1.17
N CYS A 139 14.64 -1.50 0.48
CA CYS A 139 15.93 -1.76 1.13
C CYS A 139 16.29 -0.68 2.15
N GLU A 140 16.11 0.59 1.79
CA GLU A 140 16.36 1.71 2.68
C GLU A 140 15.40 1.69 3.88
N ALA A 141 14.10 1.45 3.67
CA ALA A 141 13.12 1.37 4.75
C ALA A 141 13.42 0.21 5.73
N ILE A 142 13.83 -0.96 5.22
CA ILE A 142 14.26 -2.09 6.05
C ILE A 142 15.54 -1.75 6.82
N ALA A 143 16.50 -1.08 6.19
CA ALA A 143 17.72 -0.66 6.86
C ALA A 143 17.43 0.32 8.00
N LEU A 144 16.55 1.30 7.79
CA LEU A 144 16.12 2.29 8.78
C LEU A 144 15.35 1.66 9.94
N ALA A 145 14.56 0.61 9.69
CA ALA A 145 13.86 -0.13 10.74
C ALA A 145 14.83 -0.86 11.71
N ALA A 146 16.07 -1.07 11.30
CA ALA A 146 17.12 -1.75 12.07
C ALA A 146 16.66 -3.14 12.57
N GLU A 147 16.68 -3.38 13.88
CA GLU A 147 16.28 -4.64 14.51
C GLU A 147 14.80 -4.66 14.94
N ARG A 148 14.04 -3.60 14.65
CA ARG A 148 12.62 -3.51 15.06
C ARG A 148 11.76 -4.43 14.20
N ARG A 149 10.64 -4.88 14.77
CA ARG A 149 9.56 -5.51 14.00
C ARG A 149 9.01 -4.51 12.98
N ILE A 150 8.86 -4.96 11.74
CA ILE A 150 8.40 -4.12 10.63
C ILE A 150 6.90 -4.33 10.43
N PHE A 151 6.17 -3.21 10.41
CA PHE A 151 4.74 -3.18 10.13
C PHE A 151 4.49 -2.35 8.88
N VAL A 152 4.03 -2.98 7.81
CA VAL A 152 3.59 -2.28 6.60
C VAL A 152 2.13 -1.92 6.78
N VAL A 153 1.82 -0.62 6.76
CA VAL A 153 0.49 -0.10 7.15
C VAL A 153 -0.17 0.72 6.03
N GLY A 154 0.29 0.51 4.79
CA GLY A 154 -0.35 1.01 3.56
C GLY A 154 0.26 2.29 3.00
N GLY A 155 -0.35 2.94 2.01
CA GLY A 155 -1.62 2.63 1.36
C GLY A 155 -1.54 1.53 0.30
N GLY A 156 -2.56 1.45 -0.58
CA GLY A 156 -2.74 0.34 -1.55
C GLY A 156 -1.48 -0.03 -2.35
N GLN A 157 -0.79 0.96 -2.92
CA GLN A 157 0.45 0.75 -3.67
C GLN A 157 1.58 0.18 -2.80
N ILE A 158 1.68 0.64 -1.54
CA ILE A 158 2.68 0.14 -0.61
C ILE A 158 2.37 -1.31 -0.25
N TYR A 159 1.11 -1.65 0.02
CA TYR A 159 0.73 -3.04 0.28
C TYR A 159 1.12 -3.95 -0.88
N GLN A 160 0.74 -3.61 -2.12
CA GLN A 160 1.07 -4.40 -3.31
C GLN A 160 2.57 -4.63 -3.48
N GLN A 161 3.38 -3.59 -3.27
CA GLN A 161 4.83 -3.69 -3.40
C GLN A 161 5.51 -4.51 -2.29
N TRP A 162 4.88 -4.61 -1.11
CA TRP A 162 5.46 -5.23 0.07
C TRP A 162 4.94 -6.62 0.37
N PHE A 163 3.74 -7.00 -0.11
CA PHE A 163 3.18 -8.34 0.15
C PHE A 163 4.16 -9.48 -0.12
N PRO A 164 4.93 -9.51 -1.23
CA PRO A 164 5.88 -10.59 -1.49
C PRO A 164 6.97 -10.77 -0.40
N LEU A 165 7.20 -9.75 0.43
CA LEU A 165 8.19 -9.76 1.51
C LEU A 165 7.56 -10.05 2.88
N CYS A 166 6.24 -9.91 3.03
CA CYS A 166 5.56 -10.07 4.30
C CYS A 166 5.53 -11.55 4.73
N THR A 167 5.97 -11.83 5.95
CA THR A 167 5.87 -13.16 6.59
C THR A 167 4.53 -13.36 7.30
N GLU A 168 3.89 -12.26 7.71
CA GLU A 168 2.57 -12.27 8.33
C GLU A 168 1.64 -11.25 7.67
N LEU A 169 0.34 -11.55 7.67
CA LEU A 169 -0.74 -10.65 7.29
C LEU A 169 -1.73 -10.57 8.45
N TRP A 170 -1.88 -9.38 9.01
CA TRP A 170 -2.87 -9.07 10.03
C TRP A 170 -3.97 -8.23 9.41
N TRP A 171 -5.14 -8.85 9.25
CA TRP A 171 -6.26 -8.26 8.55
C TRP A 171 -7.42 -8.01 9.51
N THR A 172 -7.78 -6.75 9.67
CA THR A 172 -9.10 -6.37 10.19
C THR A 172 -10.09 -6.43 9.04
N ARG A 173 -10.86 -7.52 8.98
CA ARG A 173 -11.98 -7.66 8.04
C ARG A 173 -13.13 -6.80 8.52
N VAL A 174 -13.44 -5.74 7.79
CA VAL A 174 -14.51 -4.81 8.10
C VAL A 174 -15.77 -5.22 7.36
N TRP A 175 -16.82 -5.59 8.09
CA TRP A 175 -18.10 -5.98 7.49
C TRP A 175 -18.94 -4.75 7.16
N ALA A 176 -18.46 -3.97 6.19
CA ALA A 176 -19.09 -2.75 5.70
C ALA A 176 -19.38 -2.87 4.21
N ASN A 177 -20.54 -2.38 3.78
CA ASN A 177 -20.86 -2.21 2.36
C ASN A 177 -20.71 -0.73 2.00
N VAL A 178 -19.49 -0.33 1.65
CA VAL A 178 -19.12 1.07 1.38
C VAL A 178 -18.40 1.19 0.04
N SER A 179 -18.58 2.34 -0.62
CA SER A 179 -17.77 2.71 -1.78
C SER A 179 -16.41 3.23 -1.32
N GLY A 180 -15.37 2.95 -2.10
CA GLY A 180 -14.03 3.49 -1.87
C GLY A 180 -13.18 3.51 -3.13
N ASP A 181 -12.41 4.59 -3.28
CA ASP A 181 -11.47 4.82 -4.38
C ASP A 181 -10.14 4.07 -4.21
N THR A 182 -9.85 3.61 -3.00
CA THR A 182 -8.60 2.96 -2.65
C THR A 182 -8.88 1.53 -2.24
N ARG A 183 -8.33 0.60 -3.02
CA ARG A 183 -8.47 -0.84 -2.82
C ARG A 183 -7.13 -1.55 -2.73
N VAL A 184 -7.15 -2.75 -2.14
CA VAL A 184 -6.02 -3.66 -2.09
C VAL A 184 -6.50 -5.09 -2.32
N ASP A 185 -5.80 -5.81 -3.20
CA ASP A 185 -6.00 -7.24 -3.38
C ASP A 185 -5.14 -7.98 -2.37
N LEU A 186 -5.77 -8.55 -1.34
CA LEU A 186 -5.07 -9.34 -0.34
C LEU A 186 -4.71 -10.71 -0.92
N PRO A 187 -3.43 -11.14 -0.91
CA PRO A 187 -3.01 -12.44 -1.45
C PRO A 187 -3.35 -13.58 -0.48
N LEU A 188 -4.62 -13.76 -0.13
CA LEU A 188 -5.07 -14.66 0.94
C LEU A 188 -4.70 -16.13 0.69
N ASP A 189 -4.51 -16.53 -0.57
CA ASP A 189 -4.09 -17.86 -0.99
C ASP A 189 -2.62 -18.17 -0.66
N GLU A 190 -1.77 -17.14 -0.55
CA GLU A 190 -0.38 -17.26 -0.12
C GLU A 190 -0.23 -17.41 1.40
N PHE A 191 -1.30 -17.19 2.16
CA PHE A 191 -1.29 -17.20 3.62
C PHE A 191 -2.19 -18.31 4.20
N GLU A 192 -1.85 -18.76 5.39
CA GLU A 192 -2.67 -19.66 6.21
C GLU A 192 -3.20 -18.90 7.44
N LEU A 193 -4.46 -19.17 7.81
CA LEU A 193 -5.07 -18.56 8.99
C LEU A 193 -4.48 -19.17 10.26
N VAL A 194 -3.90 -18.34 11.13
CA VAL A 194 -3.35 -18.75 12.43
C VAL A 194 -4.38 -18.54 13.53
N SER A 195 -5.09 -17.40 13.51
CA SER A 195 -6.14 -17.11 14.48
C SER A 195 -7.15 -16.12 13.91
N GLN A 196 -8.41 -16.25 14.32
CA GLN A 196 -9.47 -15.29 14.04
C GLN A 196 -10.16 -14.91 15.35
N THR A 197 -10.46 -13.62 15.52
CA THR A 197 -11.27 -13.13 16.64
C THR A 197 -12.31 -12.16 16.13
N SER A 198 -13.59 -12.52 16.30
CA SER A 198 -14.71 -11.64 16.02
C SER A 198 -14.88 -10.62 17.13
N LEU A 199 -15.05 -9.36 16.75
CA LEU A 199 -15.14 -8.26 17.69
C LEU A 199 -16.51 -7.61 17.56
N PRO A 200 -17.30 -7.58 18.65
CA PRO A 200 -18.60 -6.94 18.62
C PRO A 200 -18.42 -5.44 18.38
N VAL A 201 -19.38 -4.86 17.67
CA VAL A 201 -19.48 -3.41 17.50
C VAL A 201 -19.58 -2.75 18.87
N THR A 202 -18.67 -1.84 19.18
CA THR A 202 -18.80 -0.98 20.36
C THR A 202 -19.54 0.29 19.99
N ALA A 203 -19.98 1.08 20.98
CA ALA A 203 -20.62 2.38 20.74
C ALA A 203 -19.72 3.42 20.01
N LYS A 204 -18.47 3.09 19.71
CA LYS A 204 -17.50 3.94 18.99
C LYS A 204 -17.00 3.31 17.68
N ASP A 205 -17.66 2.27 17.22
CA ASP A 205 -17.37 1.56 15.98
C ASP A 205 -18.61 1.58 15.08
N ASP A 206 -18.42 1.83 13.79
CA ASP A 206 -19.53 1.90 12.82
C ASP A 206 -19.95 0.50 12.32
N TYR A 207 -19.00 -0.44 12.27
CA TYR A 207 -19.18 -1.75 11.66
C TYR A 207 -18.57 -2.89 12.49
N PRO A 208 -19.10 -4.12 12.39
CA PRO A 208 -18.48 -5.28 13.00
C PRO A 208 -17.16 -5.61 12.30
N THR A 209 -16.22 -6.15 13.05
CA THR A 209 -14.90 -6.53 12.51
C THR A 209 -14.49 -7.92 12.96
N ASP A 210 -13.76 -8.61 12.10
CA ASP A 210 -12.96 -9.75 12.50
C ASP A 210 -11.47 -9.39 12.43
N TRP A 211 -10.72 -9.84 13.42
CA TRP A 211 -9.26 -9.76 13.42
C TRP A 211 -8.67 -11.10 13.02
N LEU A 212 -8.06 -11.16 11.85
CA LEU A 212 -7.42 -12.35 11.30
C LEU A 212 -5.90 -12.16 11.37
N ARG A 213 -5.21 -13.10 12.01
CA ARG A 213 -3.75 -13.24 11.91
C ARG A 213 -3.45 -14.40 11.00
N MET A 214 -2.69 -14.13 9.97
CA MET A 214 -2.32 -15.11 8.96
C MET A 214 -0.80 -15.13 8.80
N ARG A 215 -0.26 -16.30 8.49
CA ARG A 215 1.17 -16.52 8.25
C ARG A 215 1.39 -16.96 6.83
N ARG A 216 2.46 -16.50 6.19
CA ARG A 216 2.81 -16.92 4.82
C ARG A 216 3.01 -18.44 4.79
N ARG A 217 2.40 -19.10 3.81
CA ARG A 217 2.61 -20.53 3.58
C ARG A 217 4.05 -20.75 3.14
N ILE A 218 4.70 -21.74 3.75
CA ILE A 218 6.01 -22.19 3.28
C ILE A 218 5.74 -23.03 2.03
N PRO A 219 6.29 -22.69 0.86
CA PRO A 219 6.18 -23.55 -0.31
C PRO A 219 6.74 -24.93 0.05
N SER A 220 5.89 -25.95 -0.01
CA SER A 220 6.36 -27.32 0.19
C SER A 220 7.40 -27.62 -0.91
N PRO A 221 8.64 -28.04 -0.56
CA PRO A 221 9.58 -28.46 -1.57
C PRO A 221 9.02 -29.72 -2.26
N ASN A 222 8.70 -29.59 -3.54
CA ASN A 222 8.30 -30.65 -4.48
C ASN A 222 6.93 -31.35 -4.29
N ARG A 223 6.08 -31.19 -5.31
CA ARG A 223 5.48 -32.36 -5.99
C ARG A 223 5.82 -32.23 -7.47
N PRO A 224 6.76 -33.03 -8.02
CA PRO A 224 6.92 -33.10 -9.48
C PRO A 224 5.63 -33.67 -10.08
N LYS A 225 5.18 -33.08 -11.20
CA LYS A 225 4.21 -33.73 -12.11
C LYS A 225 4.92 -34.81 -12.91
#